data_AF-A0A9Q3D476-F1
#
_entry.id   AF-A0A9Q3D476-F1
#
_cell.length_a   1.000
_cell.length_b   1.000
_cell.length_c   1.000
_cell.angle_alpha   90.00
_cell.angle_beta   90.00
_cell.angle_gamma   90.00
#
_symmetry.space_group_name_H-M   'P 1'
#
loop_
_entity.id
_entity.type
_entity.pdbx_description
1 polymer ?
#
loop_
_entity_poly.entity_id
_entity_poly.type
_entity_poly.pdbx_seq_one_letter_code
_entity_poly.pdbx_strand_id
1 'polypeptide(L)'
;MFEKTHKEPDFREEDQILIGKYAVDFRLTEEFSRKHPVFLVSLVKNYHQKGEDKLPSRNKSHTLQEIVEVEDSPGAVKKKMKARKIRSNGKDHRQYLVRFKSQKYDKDKCLEEHATPDEDLYLRRFRASGRAEESHK
;
A
#
# COMPACT_ATOMS: atom_id res chain seq x y z
N MET A 1 -20.51 -53.40 -43.73
CA MET A 1 -21.56 -52.41 -43.42
C MET A 1 -21.62 -52.30 -41.90
N PHE A 2 -21.27 -51.15 -41.32
CA PHE A 2 -21.36 -50.94 -39.87
C PHE A 2 -22.53 -50.01 -39.59
N GLU A 3 -23.59 -50.54 -39.00
CA GLU A 3 -24.72 -49.75 -38.51
C GLU A 3 -24.26 -48.91 -37.31
N LYS A 4 -24.32 -47.58 -37.47
CA LYS A 4 -24.14 -46.65 -36.36
C LYS A 4 -25.43 -46.61 -35.56
N THR A 5 -25.46 -47.28 -34.41
CA THR A 5 -26.50 -47.08 -33.41
C THR A 5 -26.23 -45.75 -32.70
N HIS A 6 -26.97 -44.71 -33.07
CA HIS A 6 -27.03 -43.48 -32.30
C HIS A 6 -27.80 -43.77 -31.01
N LYS A 7 -27.08 -44.09 -29.93
CA LYS A 7 -27.65 -44.10 -28.59
C LYS A 7 -27.76 -42.64 -28.15
N GLU A 8 -28.98 -42.13 -28.05
CA GLU A 8 -29.22 -40.79 -27.53
C GLU A 8 -28.67 -40.69 -26.10
N PRO A 9 -28.01 -39.58 -25.75
CA PRO A 9 -27.54 -39.38 -24.39
C PRO A 9 -28.75 -39.12 -23.49
N ASP A 10 -28.93 -39.97 -22.48
CA ASP A 10 -29.93 -39.77 -21.43
C ASP A 10 -29.61 -38.47 -20.66
N PHE A 11 -30.36 -37.40 -20.93
CA PHE A 11 -30.30 -36.16 -20.15
C PHE A 11 -31.06 -36.36 -18.83
N ARG A 12 -30.37 -36.16 -17.70
CA ARG A 12 -31.02 -36.16 -16.39
C ARG A 12 -31.44 -34.73 -16.06
N GLU A 13 -32.62 -34.56 -15.48
CA GLU A 13 -33.24 -33.26 -15.17
C GLU A 13 -32.43 -32.38 -14.18
N GLU A 14 -31.30 -32.89 -13.67
CA GLU A 14 -30.41 -32.17 -12.74
C GLU A 14 -29.25 -31.45 -13.43
N ASP A 15 -29.11 -31.56 -14.76
CA ASP A 15 -28.11 -30.82 -15.52
C ASP A 15 -28.50 -29.32 -15.56
N GLN A 16 -27.82 -28.48 -14.77
CA GLN A 16 -28.01 -27.03 -14.81
C GLN A 16 -27.58 -26.47 -16.18
N ILE A 17 -28.56 -26.23 -17.05
CA ILE A 17 -28.34 -25.67 -18.38
C ILE A 17 -28.02 -24.17 -18.26
N LEU A 18 -26.76 -23.81 -18.47
CA LEU A 18 -26.33 -22.42 -18.59
C LEU A 18 -26.59 -21.94 -20.03
N ILE A 19 -27.66 -21.17 -20.24
CA ILE A 19 -28.02 -20.64 -21.56
C ILE A 19 -27.36 -19.27 -21.75
N GLY A 20 -26.34 -19.20 -22.62
CA GLY A 20 -25.68 -17.94 -22.99
C GLY A 20 -24.85 -18.07 -24.27
N LYS A 21 -24.62 -16.94 -24.97
CA LYS A 21 -23.92 -16.89 -26.27
C LYS A 21 -22.51 -17.52 -26.27
N TYR A 22 -21.89 -17.62 -25.09
CA TYR A 22 -20.56 -18.20 -24.88
C TYR A 22 -20.57 -19.32 -23.83
N ALA A 23 -21.73 -19.93 -23.56
CA ALA A 23 -21.81 -21.03 -22.61
C ALA A 23 -21.21 -22.30 -23.20
N VAL A 24 -20.47 -23.04 -22.38
CA VAL A 24 -19.82 -24.31 -22.74
C VAL A 24 -20.05 -25.28 -21.58
N ASP A 25 -20.65 -26.44 -21.88
CA ASP A 25 -20.88 -27.48 -20.90
C ASP A 25 -19.61 -28.32 -20.70
N PHE A 26 -19.26 -28.63 -19.45
CA PHE A 26 -18.08 -29.43 -19.11
C PHE A 26 -18.46 -30.58 -18.18
N ARG A 27 -18.15 -31.82 -18.58
CA ARG A 27 -18.34 -33.01 -17.74
C ARG A 27 -17.01 -33.39 -17.12
N LEU A 28 -16.88 -33.23 -15.80
CA LEU A 28 -15.70 -33.66 -15.05
C LEU A 28 -15.78 -35.16 -14.77
N THR A 29 -14.68 -35.89 -14.96
CA THR A 29 -14.57 -37.28 -14.52
C THR A 29 -14.49 -37.34 -12.98
N GLU A 30 -14.82 -38.50 -12.39
CA GLU A 30 -14.96 -38.68 -10.93
C GLU A 30 -13.74 -38.18 -10.13
N GLU A 31 -12.53 -38.33 -10.69
CA GLU A 31 -11.26 -37.91 -10.10
C GLU A 31 -11.09 -36.38 -10.00
N PHE A 32 -11.73 -35.62 -10.89
CA PHE A 32 -11.65 -34.15 -10.94
C PHE A 32 -12.83 -33.45 -10.27
N SER A 33 -13.88 -34.19 -9.89
CA SER A 33 -15.05 -33.66 -9.15
C SER A 33 -14.71 -33.12 -7.76
N ARG A 34 -13.63 -33.60 -7.14
CA ARG A 34 -13.21 -33.24 -5.77
C ARG A 34 -12.32 -32.01 -5.68
N LYS A 35 -11.82 -31.51 -6.82
CA LYS A 35 -10.98 -30.30 -6.89
C LYS A 35 -11.84 -29.13 -7.36
N HIS A 36 -11.60 -27.94 -6.82
CA HIS A 36 -12.23 -26.74 -7.36
C HIS A 36 -11.89 -26.64 -8.85
N PRO A 37 -12.86 -26.51 -9.77
CA PRO A 37 -12.56 -26.38 -11.18
C PRO A 37 -11.69 -25.13 -11.36
N VAL A 38 -10.46 -25.33 -11.86
CA VAL A 38 -9.58 -24.24 -12.26
C VAL A 38 -9.84 -24.01 -13.73
N PHE A 39 -10.71 -23.06 -14.02
CA PHE A 39 -10.91 -22.61 -15.39
C PHE A 39 -9.64 -21.91 -15.85
N LEU A 40 -9.01 -22.43 -16.90
CA LEU A 40 -8.04 -21.65 -17.66
C LEU A 40 -8.82 -20.52 -18.33
N VAL A 41 -9.05 -19.44 -17.60
CA VAL A 41 -9.60 -18.23 -18.18
C VAL A 41 -8.57 -17.76 -19.20
N SER A 42 -8.90 -17.88 -20.50
CA SER A 42 -8.15 -17.16 -21.50
C SER A 42 -8.41 -15.68 -21.24
N LEU A 43 -7.49 -15.03 -20.53
CA LEU A 43 -7.51 -13.59 -20.27
C LEU A 43 -7.16 -12.83 -21.57
N VAL A 44 -7.83 -13.15 -22.67
CA VAL A 44 -7.81 -12.32 -23.87
C VAL A 44 -8.68 -11.11 -23.55
N LYS A 45 -8.08 -10.17 -22.81
CA LYS A 45 -8.64 -8.83 -22.66
C LYS A 45 -8.52 -8.17 -24.02
N ASN A 46 -9.65 -7.98 -24.69
CA ASN A 46 -9.69 -7.16 -25.89
C ASN A 46 -9.35 -5.72 -25.51
N TYR A 47 -8.12 -5.31 -25.80
CA TYR A 47 -7.68 -3.93 -25.65
C TYR A 47 -8.29 -3.10 -26.77
N HIS A 48 -9.49 -2.56 -26.54
CA HIS A 48 -10.03 -1.53 -27.40
C HIS A 48 -9.33 -0.21 -27.11
N GLN A 49 -8.99 0.57 -28.16
CA GLN A 49 -8.63 1.97 -27.98
C GLN A 49 -9.78 2.67 -27.26
N LYS A 50 -9.53 3.14 -26.05
CA LYS A 50 -10.51 3.90 -25.27
C LYS A 50 -10.64 5.27 -25.94
N GLY A 51 -11.85 5.61 -26.42
CA GLY A 51 -12.15 6.97 -26.87
C GLY A 51 -11.91 7.98 -25.75
N GLU A 52 -11.42 9.17 -26.12
CA GLU A 52 -10.97 10.22 -25.19
C GLU A 52 -12.04 10.61 -24.16
N ASP A 53 -13.33 10.50 -24.51
CA ASP A 53 -14.47 10.82 -23.65
C ASP A 53 -14.66 9.86 -22.47
N LYS A 54 -14.11 8.65 -22.52
CA LYS A 54 -14.29 7.63 -21.46
C LYS A 54 -13.28 7.77 -20.32
N LEU A 55 -12.28 8.62 -20.48
CA LEU A 55 -11.23 8.89 -19.48
C LEU A 55 -10.90 10.39 -19.43
N PRO A 56 -11.83 11.23 -18.96
CA PRO A 56 -11.62 12.68 -18.85
C PRO A 56 -10.44 13.07 -17.93
N SER A 57 -9.93 12.14 -17.12
CA SER A 57 -8.75 12.32 -16.27
C SER A 57 -7.42 12.19 -17.02
N ARG A 58 -7.38 11.57 -18.20
CA ARG A 58 -6.12 11.31 -18.93
C ARG A 58 -5.57 12.56 -19.63
N ASN A 59 -6.45 13.50 -19.99
CA ASN A 59 -6.10 14.72 -20.72
C ASN A 59 -5.90 15.93 -19.81
N LYS A 60 -6.01 15.75 -18.48
CA LYS A 60 -5.55 16.77 -17.55
C LYS A 60 -4.03 16.71 -17.60
N SER A 61 -3.43 17.61 -18.38
CA SER A 61 -2.02 17.92 -18.22
C SER A 61 -1.78 18.11 -16.73
N HIS A 62 -1.05 17.18 -16.13
CA HIS A 62 -0.56 17.38 -14.78
C HIS A 62 0.36 18.59 -14.89
N THR A 63 -0.16 19.78 -14.55
CA THR A 63 0.69 20.93 -14.28
C THR A 63 1.65 20.45 -13.21
N LEU A 64 2.90 20.20 -13.59
CA LEU A 64 3.97 19.92 -12.65
C LEU A 64 3.99 21.12 -11.73
N GLN A 65 3.50 20.95 -10.51
CA GLN A 65 3.68 21.96 -9.49
C GLN A 65 5.17 22.00 -9.23
N GLU A 66 5.79 23.13 -9.57
CA GLU A 66 7.13 23.46 -9.11
C GLU A 66 7.12 23.27 -7.60
N ILE A 67 7.99 22.39 -7.11
CA ILE A 67 8.17 22.18 -5.68
C ILE A 67 8.75 23.49 -5.17
N VAL A 68 7.90 24.39 -4.70
CA VAL A 68 8.35 25.55 -3.95
C VAL A 68 9.05 24.97 -2.73
N GLU A 69 10.39 25.05 -2.71
CA GLU A 69 11.16 24.82 -1.51
C GLU A 69 10.63 25.83 -0.48
N VAL A 70 9.72 25.37 0.38
CA VAL A 70 9.27 26.15 1.53
C VAL A 70 10.54 26.43 2.31
N GLU A 71 11.03 27.66 2.24
CA GLU A 71 12.23 28.05 2.96
C GLU A 71 12.02 27.68 4.43
N ASP A 72 12.75 26.65 4.85
CA ASP A 72 12.73 26.19 6.22
C ASP A 72 13.23 27.35 7.08
N SER A 73 12.31 28.01 7.78
CA SER A 73 12.64 29.15 8.65
C SER A 73 13.88 28.81 9.48
N PRO A 74 14.89 29.71 9.56
CA PRO A 74 16.11 29.43 10.28
C PRO A 74 15.79 29.15 11.75
N GLY A 75 15.91 27.88 12.17
CA GLY A 75 15.49 27.42 13.49
C GLY A 75 14.41 26.33 13.50
N ALA A 76 13.91 25.90 12.34
CA ALA A 76 13.06 24.73 12.25
C ALA A 76 13.78 23.47 12.76
N VAL A 77 13.08 22.60 13.47
CA VAL A 77 13.65 21.36 13.99
C VAL A 77 13.89 20.37 12.85
N LYS A 78 15.10 19.81 12.78
CA LYS A 78 15.44 18.73 11.83
C LYS A 78 15.12 17.36 12.43
N LYS A 79 15.68 17.07 13.61
CA LYS A 79 15.58 15.74 14.25
C LYS A 79 15.88 15.80 15.76
N LYS A 80 15.19 14.97 16.55
CA LYS A 80 15.56 14.62 17.94
C LYS A 80 16.60 13.48 17.91
N MET A 81 17.74 13.69 18.57
CA MET A 81 18.92 12.80 18.49
C MET A 81 19.08 11.87 19.68
N LYS A 82 18.94 12.41 20.89
CA LYS A 82 19.10 11.67 22.14
C LYS A 82 18.03 12.09 23.13
N ALA A 83 17.64 11.20 24.02
CA ALA A 83 16.75 11.47 25.13
C ALA A 83 17.52 11.38 26.44
N ARG A 84 17.21 12.27 27.38
CA ARG A 84 17.66 12.21 28.77
C ARG A 84 16.51 12.52 29.71
N LYS A 85 16.50 11.89 30.89
CA LYS A 85 15.52 12.17 31.95
C LYS A 85 16.20 13.00 33.02
N ILE A 86 15.59 14.13 33.39
CA ILE A 86 16.11 15.04 34.40
C ILE A 86 15.02 15.28 35.44
N ARG A 87 15.41 15.33 36.71
CA ARG A 87 14.51 15.72 37.79
C ARG A 87 14.74 17.20 38.10
N SER A 88 13.73 18.02 37.87
CA SER A 88 13.75 19.46 38.15
C SER A 88 12.51 19.81 38.97
N ASN A 89 12.66 20.65 40.01
CA ASN A 89 11.55 21.05 40.90
C ASN A 89 10.74 19.86 41.46
N GLY A 90 11.43 18.75 41.77
CA GLY A 90 10.80 17.52 42.28
C GLY A 90 10.04 16.69 41.25
N LYS A 91 9.85 17.20 40.02
CA LYS A 91 9.18 16.53 38.91
C LYS A 91 10.19 15.95 37.93
N ASP A 92 9.82 14.82 37.33
CA ASP A 92 10.62 14.16 36.32
C ASP A 92 10.24 14.69 34.93
N HIS A 93 11.20 15.29 34.23
CA HIS A 93 11.05 15.83 32.88
C HIS A 93 11.93 15.06 31.89
N ARG A 94 11.44 14.90 30.66
CA ARG A 94 12.23 14.37 29.55
C ARG A 94 12.75 15.53 28.71
N GLN A 95 14.04 15.47 28.43
CA GLN A 95 14.69 16.40 27.52
C GLN A 95 15.29 15.65 26.33
N TYR A 96 15.26 16.31 25.19
CA TYR A 96 15.76 15.78 23.93
C TYR A 96 16.86 16.69 23.41
N LEU A 97 17.94 16.09 22.91
CA LEU A 97 18.94 16.80 22.13
C LEU A 97 18.38 17.01 20.73
N VAL A 98 18.15 18.27 20.37
CA VAL A 98 17.49 18.66 19.12
C VAL A 98 18.52 19.26 18.16
N ARG A 99 18.50 18.76 16.93
CA ARG A 99 19.23 19.34 15.80
C ARG A 99 18.31 20.22 14.97
N PHE A 100 18.75 21.43 14.71
CA PHE A 100 18.02 22.38 13.88
C PHE A 100 18.41 22.25 12.40
N LYS A 101 17.48 22.62 11.51
CA LYS A 101 17.73 22.75 10.08
C LYS A 101 18.69 23.92 9.85
N SER A 102 19.59 23.76 8.88
CA SER A 102 20.55 24.79 8.46
C SER A 102 21.52 25.31 9.54
N GLN A 103 21.62 24.64 10.70
CA GLN A 103 22.58 24.96 11.76
C GLN A 103 23.69 23.91 11.87
N LYS A 104 24.87 24.36 12.31
CA LYS A 104 26.03 23.49 12.59
C LYS A 104 25.80 22.66 13.85
N TYR A 105 26.53 21.54 13.95
CA TYR A 105 26.50 20.59 15.06
C TYR A 105 26.69 21.23 16.44
N ASP A 106 27.49 22.29 16.54
CA ASP A 106 27.78 22.98 17.80
C ASP A 106 26.57 23.74 18.37
N LYS A 107 25.52 23.96 17.56
CA LYS A 107 24.31 24.67 17.95
C LYS A 107 23.18 23.73 18.41
N ASP A 108 23.43 22.43 18.50
CA ASP A 108 22.45 21.46 19.00
C ASP A 108 22.13 21.76 20.49
N LYS A 109 20.85 21.80 20.85
CA LYS A 109 20.40 22.17 22.21
C LYS A 109 19.56 21.08 22.85
N CYS A 110 19.68 20.93 24.17
CA CYS A 110 18.77 20.10 24.96
C CYS A 110 17.50 20.91 25.24
N LEU A 111 16.38 20.49 24.67
CA LEU A 111 15.07 21.10 24.86
C LEU A 111 14.13 20.14 25.57
N GLU A 112 13.16 20.71 26.27
CA GLU A 112 12.06 19.92 26.84
C GLU A 112 11.16 19.36 25.74
N GLU A 113 10.39 18.34 26.10
CA GLU A 113 9.46 17.66 25.21
C GLU A 113 8.52 18.66 24.51
N HIS A 114 7.87 19.55 25.27
CA HIS A 114 6.88 20.53 24.79
C HIS A 114 7.44 21.84 24.23
N ALA A 115 8.77 22.02 24.18
CA ALA A 115 9.37 23.28 23.76
C ALA A 115 9.45 23.45 22.23
N THR A 116 9.15 22.39 21.45
CA THR A 116 9.31 22.39 19.99
C THR A 116 7.97 22.29 19.27
N PRO A 117 7.77 23.02 18.16
CA PRO A 117 6.61 22.80 17.30
C PRO A 117 6.66 21.41 16.65
N ASP A 118 5.50 20.85 16.31
CA ASP A 118 5.32 19.53 15.70
C ASP A 118 6.01 18.37 16.45
N GLU A 119 5.98 18.45 17.77
CA GLU A 119 6.67 17.53 18.69
C GLU A 119 6.44 16.05 18.39
N ASP A 120 5.17 15.66 18.15
CA ASP A 120 4.73 14.28 17.93
C ASP A 120 5.38 13.65 16.71
N LEU A 121 5.53 14.42 15.63
CA LEU A 121 6.14 13.95 14.39
C LEU A 121 7.60 13.55 14.65
N TYR A 122 8.34 14.42 15.34
CA TYR A 122 9.75 14.19 15.64
C TYR A 122 9.95 13.08 16.69
N LEU A 123 9.05 12.97 17.67
CA LEU A 123 9.05 11.87 18.64
C LEU A 123 8.80 10.52 17.97
N ARG A 124 7.81 10.44 17.08
CA ARG A 124 7.50 9.21 16.34
C ARG A 124 8.70 8.74 15.52
N ARG A 125 9.35 9.67 14.80
CA ARG A 125 10.57 9.40 14.02
C ARG A 125 11.73 8.94 14.91
N PHE A 126 11.93 9.59 16.05
CA PHE A 126 12.98 9.23 17.01
C PHE A 126 12.78 7.82 17.58
N ARG A 127 11.55 7.48 18.01
CA ARG A 127 11.21 6.13 18.50
C ARG A 127 11.36 5.07 17.41
N ALA A 128 11.03 5.41 16.17
CA ALA A 128 11.21 4.51 15.02
C ALA A 128 12.70 4.24 14.75
N SER A 129 13.56 5.26 14.82
CA SER A 129 15.01 5.06 14.63
C SER A 129 15.63 4.21 15.73
N GLY A 130 15.18 4.34 16.98
CA GLY A 130 15.68 3.49 18.08
C GLY A 130 15.38 2.01 17.85
N ARG A 131 14.16 1.68 17.42
CA ARG A 131 13.77 0.28 17.12
C ARG A 131 14.58 -0.33 15.96
N ALA A 132 14.90 0.47 14.94
CA ALA A 132 15.71 0.01 13.81
C ALA A 132 17.16 -0.28 14.20
N GLU A 133 17.75 0.53 15.08
CA GLU A 133 19.10 0.29 15.60
C GLU A 133 19.16 -0.96 16.48
N GLU A 134 18.11 -1.26 17.23
CA GLU A 134 18.00 -2.47 18.05
C GLU A 134 17.90 -3.75 17.20
N SER A 135 17.25 -3.71 16.03
CA SER A 135 17.12 -4.88 15.15
C SER A 135 18.39 -5.27 14.39
N HIS A 136 19.39 -4.38 14.33
CA HIS A 136 20.66 -4.62 13.63
C HIS A 136 21.82 -5.01 14.55
N LYS A 137 21.57 -5.11 15.86
CA LYS A 137 22.51 -5.63 16.86
C LYS A 137 22.23 -7.09 17.16
#